data_AF-A0A7W9EL49-F1
#
_entry.id   AF-A0A7W9EL49-F1
#
_cell.length_a   1.000
_cell.length_b   1.000
_cell.length_c   1.000
_cell.angle_alpha   90.00
_cell.angle_beta   90.00
_cell.angle_gamma   90.00
#
_symmetry.space_group_name_H-M   'P 1'
#
loop_
_entity.id
_entity.type
_entity.pdbx_description
1 polymer ?
#
loop_
_entity_poly.entity_id
_entity_poly.type
_entity_poly.pdbx_seq_one_letter_code
_entity_poly.pdbx_strand_id
1 'polypeptide(L)'
;MTFFKRYTNWSISYVRLTGLGLVIGAGFMGGYLYTLQYKGNVHTVLDGQVYRSNQPDPARIANLQKLYGIRTIINLRGPEPGEKWYDEEIAAAETLGIRHADFEMSARRQLSPEEARQLIALMAKAEKPVLIHCKSGSDRTGLAAALYVAAIAKGSESKAERQMSIAYGHFGFPLSPTYAMERTFEAIEAELGYTGS
;
A
#
# COMPACT_ATOMS: atom_id res chain seq x y z
N MET A 1 53.57 -8.48 -21.27
CA MET A 1 52.60 -9.25 -20.46
C MET A 1 52.04 -8.51 -19.23
N THR A 2 52.54 -7.33 -18.87
CA THR A 2 52.11 -6.57 -17.66
C THR A 2 50.89 -5.64 -17.89
N PHE A 3 50.75 -5.07 -19.09
CA PHE A 3 49.63 -4.17 -19.43
C PHE A 3 48.26 -4.87 -19.40
N PHE A 4 48.16 -6.03 -20.05
CA PHE A 4 46.94 -6.84 -20.09
C PHE A 4 46.50 -7.32 -18.70
N LYS A 5 47.46 -7.67 -17.84
CA LYS A 5 47.24 -8.11 -16.44
C LYS A 5 46.75 -6.96 -15.55
N ARG A 6 47.21 -5.73 -15.79
CA ARG A 6 46.79 -4.53 -15.05
C ARG A 6 45.39 -4.08 -15.45
N TYR A 7 45.05 -4.14 -16.74
CA TYR A 7 43.70 -3.82 -17.23
C TYR A 7 42.65 -4.83 -16.76
N THR A 8 42.98 -6.13 -16.79
CA THR A 8 42.09 -7.19 -16.26
C THR A 8 41.92 -7.14 -14.75
N ASN A 9 42.97 -6.88 -13.97
CA ASN A 9 42.83 -6.72 -12.52
C ASN A 9 42.04 -5.45 -12.15
N TRP A 10 42.18 -4.39 -12.92
CA TRP A 10 41.42 -3.14 -12.76
C TRP A 10 39.93 -3.37 -13.04
N SER A 11 39.57 -4.00 -14.17
CA SER A 11 38.16 -4.30 -14.51
C SER A 11 37.51 -5.29 -13.53
N ILE A 12 38.24 -6.32 -13.06
CA ILE A 12 37.76 -7.27 -12.04
C ILE A 12 37.51 -6.55 -10.71
N SER A 13 38.33 -5.58 -10.33
CA SER A 13 38.15 -4.81 -9.09
C SER A 13 36.92 -3.90 -9.15
N TYR A 14 36.67 -3.24 -10.28
CA TYR A 14 35.46 -2.43 -10.46
C TYR A 14 34.19 -3.28 -10.46
N VAL A 15 34.18 -4.42 -11.14
CA VAL A 15 33.04 -5.36 -11.13
C VAL A 15 32.76 -5.90 -9.73
N ARG A 16 33.80 -6.14 -8.92
CA ARG A 16 33.65 -6.56 -7.51
C ARG A 16 33.09 -5.44 -6.63
N LEU A 17 33.55 -4.19 -6.83
CA LEU A 17 33.06 -3.04 -6.07
C LEU A 17 31.60 -2.70 -6.42
N THR A 18 31.22 -2.75 -7.70
CA THR A 18 29.82 -2.55 -8.12
C THR A 18 28.93 -3.69 -7.63
N GLY A 19 29.40 -4.94 -7.73
CA GLY A 19 28.70 -6.10 -7.18
C GLY A 19 28.46 -6.00 -5.68
N LEU A 20 29.48 -5.59 -4.91
CA LEU A 20 29.35 -5.36 -3.47
C LEU A 20 28.37 -4.23 -3.15
N GLY A 21 28.42 -3.12 -3.91
CA GLY A 21 27.47 -2.02 -3.76
C GLY A 21 26.02 -2.45 -3.98
N LEU A 22 25.75 -3.28 -4.99
CA LEU A 22 24.41 -3.82 -5.25
C LEU A 22 23.93 -4.73 -4.13
N VAL A 23 24.79 -5.60 -3.59
CA VAL A 23 24.44 -6.48 -2.47
C VAL A 23 24.12 -5.66 -1.22
N ILE A 24 24.92 -4.64 -0.93
CA ILE A 24 24.67 -3.74 0.21
C ILE A 24 23.34 -3.00 0.01
N GLY A 25 23.11 -2.41 -1.17
CA GLY A 25 21.86 -1.71 -1.47
C GLY A 25 20.63 -2.61 -1.38
N ALA A 26 20.71 -3.82 -1.91
CA ALA A 26 19.65 -4.83 -1.79
C ALA A 26 19.42 -5.25 -0.34
N GLY A 27 20.48 -5.38 0.45
CA GLY A 27 20.40 -5.67 1.89
C GLY A 27 19.66 -4.56 2.66
N PHE A 28 19.98 -3.29 2.40
CA PHE A 28 19.26 -2.16 2.99
C PHE A 28 17.80 -2.10 2.56
N MET A 29 17.50 -2.30 1.28
CA MET A 29 16.12 -2.34 0.78
C MET A 29 15.34 -3.51 1.40
N GLY A 30 15.92 -4.70 1.44
CA GLY A 30 15.29 -5.87 2.07
C GLY A 30 15.03 -5.66 3.56
N GLY A 31 16.00 -5.09 4.29
CA GLY A 31 15.84 -4.71 5.68
C GLY A 31 14.73 -3.68 5.89
N TYR A 32 14.68 -2.65 5.04
CA TYR A 32 13.61 -1.65 5.04
C TYR A 32 12.23 -2.28 4.87
N LEU A 33 12.02 -3.07 3.81
CA LEU A 33 10.74 -3.71 3.53
C LEU A 33 10.32 -4.70 4.64
N TYR A 34 11.29 -5.42 5.22
CA TYR A 34 11.03 -6.27 6.38
C TYR A 34 10.54 -5.44 7.58
N THR A 35 11.23 -4.35 7.91
CA THR A 35 10.83 -3.49 9.04
C THR A 35 9.45 -2.87 8.82
N LEU A 36 9.14 -2.50 7.58
CA LEU A 36 7.84 -1.95 7.18
C LEU A 36 6.73 -2.96 7.47
N GLN A 37 6.88 -4.22 7.03
CA GLN A 37 5.89 -5.26 7.26
C GLN A 37 5.79 -5.66 8.73
N TYR A 38 6.93 -5.78 9.42
CA TYR A 38 6.98 -6.11 10.84
C TYR A 38 6.21 -5.08 11.69
N LYS A 39 6.39 -3.78 11.40
CA LYS A 39 5.68 -2.69 12.07
C LYS A 39 4.23 -2.51 11.62
N GLY A 40 3.75 -3.35 10.70
CA GLY A 40 2.38 -3.35 10.25
C GLY A 40 2.06 -2.39 9.09
N ASN A 41 3.08 -1.80 8.47
CA ASN A 41 2.94 -0.83 7.39
C ASN A 41 1.91 0.28 7.72
N VAL A 42 1.88 0.71 8.99
CA VAL A 42 0.88 1.65 9.52
C VAL A 42 1.31 3.08 9.19
N HIS A 43 0.45 3.81 8.47
CA HIS A 43 0.71 5.21 8.12
C HIS A 43 -0.57 6.04 8.12
N THR A 44 -0.41 7.33 8.42
CA THR A 44 -1.47 8.34 8.27
C THR A 44 -1.54 8.77 6.80
N VAL A 45 -2.72 8.63 6.19
CA VAL A 45 -2.98 9.16 4.85
C VAL A 45 -3.49 10.61 4.97
N LEU A 46 -4.45 10.82 5.86
CA LEU A 46 -4.96 12.13 6.26
C LEU A 46 -5.34 12.08 7.74
N ASP A 47 -4.70 12.93 8.54
CA ASP A 47 -4.82 12.92 10.00
C ASP A 47 -6.28 13.10 10.45
N GLY A 48 -6.68 12.30 11.45
CA GLY A 48 -8.06 12.29 11.95
C GLY A 48 -9.11 11.75 10.96
N GLN A 49 -8.73 11.28 9.77
CA GLN A 49 -9.68 10.79 8.76
C GLN A 49 -9.39 9.40 8.24
N VAL A 50 -8.16 9.14 7.79
CA VAL A 50 -7.82 7.86 7.14
C VAL A 50 -6.38 7.45 7.44
N TYR A 51 -6.27 6.19 7.81
CA TYR A 51 -5.02 5.49 8.09
C TYR A 51 -4.97 4.25 7.21
N ARG A 52 -3.75 3.80 6.94
CA ARG A 52 -3.48 2.59 6.15
C ARG A 52 -2.62 1.61 6.94
N SER A 53 -2.78 0.31 6.69
CA SER A 53 -1.92 -0.73 7.26
C SER A 53 -1.83 -1.98 6.38
N ASN A 54 -0.92 -2.88 6.73
CA ASN A 54 -1.05 -4.29 6.36
C ASN A 54 -2.12 -4.97 7.21
N GLN A 55 -2.31 -6.29 7.02
CA GLN A 55 -3.28 -7.08 7.78
C GLN A 55 -3.05 -6.89 9.29
N PRO A 56 -3.96 -6.21 10.02
CA PRO A 56 -3.80 -6.06 11.45
C PRO A 56 -4.28 -7.32 12.17
N ASP A 57 -3.59 -7.67 13.25
CA ASP A 57 -4.08 -8.64 14.23
C ASP A 57 -5.00 -7.93 15.26
N PRO A 58 -5.74 -8.67 16.10
CA PRO A 58 -6.63 -8.06 17.09
C PRO A 58 -5.96 -7.04 18.02
N ALA A 59 -4.71 -7.29 18.44
CA ALA A 59 -3.97 -6.38 19.30
C ALA A 59 -3.65 -5.07 18.57
N ARG A 60 -3.28 -5.14 17.29
CA ARG A 60 -3.04 -3.98 16.44
C ARG A 60 -4.33 -3.21 16.20
N ILE A 61 -5.46 -3.87 15.95
CA ILE A 61 -6.76 -3.20 15.82
C ILE A 61 -7.07 -2.40 17.09
N ALA A 62 -6.95 -3.02 18.27
CA ALA A 62 -7.17 -2.35 19.56
C ALA A 62 -6.22 -1.16 19.77
N ASN A 63 -4.95 -1.31 19.41
CA ASN A 63 -3.96 -0.23 19.52
C ASN A 63 -4.27 0.92 18.56
N LEU A 64 -4.65 0.65 17.32
CA LEU A 64 -5.02 1.68 16.34
C LEU A 64 -6.30 2.40 16.75
N GLN A 65 -7.29 1.68 17.28
CA GLN A 65 -8.49 2.28 17.87
C GLN A 65 -8.12 3.22 19.03
N LYS A 66 -7.24 2.79 19.93
CA LYS A 66 -6.82 3.63 21.07
C LYS A 66 -6.03 4.87 20.65
N LEU A 67 -5.13 4.73 19.68
CA LEU A 67 -4.25 5.81 19.24
C LEU A 67 -4.96 6.82 18.34
N TYR A 68 -5.78 6.34 17.42
CA TYR A 68 -6.36 7.14 16.35
C TYR A 68 -7.87 7.25 16.41
N GLY A 69 -8.54 6.51 17.30
CA GLY A 69 -9.98 6.50 17.41
C GLY A 69 -10.67 5.81 16.23
N ILE A 70 -10.05 4.80 15.59
CA ILE A 70 -10.60 4.12 14.40
C ILE A 70 -12.06 3.70 14.63
N ARG A 71 -12.96 4.14 13.73
CA ARG A 71 -14.41 3.85 13.76
C ARG A 71 -14.88 2.94 12.63
N THR A 72 -14.09 2.78 11.57
CA THR A 72 -14.39 1.84 10.50
C THR A 72 -13.11 1.18 9.96
N ILE A 73 -13.15 -0.13 9.71
CA ILE A 73 -12.14 -0.90 9.01
C ILE A 73 -12.66 -1.23 7.62
N ILE A 74 -11.85 -0.98 6.59
CA ILE A 74 -12.10 -1.40 5.21
C ILE A 74 -11.07 -2.46 4.83
N ASN A 75 -11.55 -3.70 4.66
CA ASN A 75 -10.75 -4.84 4.25
C ASN A 75 -10.77 -4.99 2.72
N LEU A 76 -9.62 -4.80 2.09
CA LEU A 76 -9.48 -4.92 0.62
C LEU A 76 -9.13 -6.35 0.15
N ARG A 77 -9.05 -7.32 1.08
CA ARG A 77 -8.84 -8.73 0.75
C ARG A 77 -10.13 -9.43 0.34
N GLY A 78 -11.27 -8.93 0.78
CA GLY A 78 -12.55 -9.61 0.67
C GLY A 78 -12.85 -10.49 1.89
N PRO A 79 -14.10 -10.95 2.02
CA PRO A 79 -14.51 -11.81 3.11
C PRO A 79 -13.93 -13.22 2.94
N GLU A 80 -13.35 -13.79 4.00
CA GLU A 80 -12.92 -15.19 4.04
C GLU A 80 -13.42 -15.87 5.34
N PRO A 81 -14.74 -16.11 5.51
CA PRO A 81 -15.28 -16.71 6.73
C PRO A 81 -14.67 -18.09 7.02
N GLY A 82 -14.26 -18.33 8.26
CA GLY A 82 -13.59 -19.56 8.68
C GLY A 82 -12.06 -19.50 8.59
N GLU A 83 -11.50 -18.50 7.90
CA GLU A 83 -10.08 -18.21 7.99
C GLU A 83 -9.79 -17.45 9.26
N LYS A 84 -8.83 -17.97 10.05
CA LYS A 84 -8.48 -17.43 11.37
C LYS A 84 -8.26 -15.91 11.36
N TRP A 85 -7.55 -15.42 10.34
CA TRP A 85 -7.22 -13.99 10.24
C TRP A 85 -8.47 -13.11 10.07
N TYR A 86 -9.49 -13.59 9.34
CA TYR A 86 -10.71 -12.86 9.05
C TYR A 86 -11.65 -12.91 10.25
N ASP A 87 -11.85 -14.10 10.80
CA ASP A 87 -12.71 -14.30 11.98
C ASP A 87 -12.18 -13.50 13.18
N GLU A 88 -10.86 -13.46 13.39
CA GLU A 88 -10.23 -12.66 14.44
C GLU A 88 -10.40 -11.15 14.22
N GLU A 89 -10.32 -10.69 12.97
CA GLU A 89 -10.52 -9.28 12.62
C GLU A 89 -11.97 -8.84 12.85
N ILE A 90 -12.94 -9.65 12.41
CA ILE A 90 -14.37 -9.39 12.63
C ILE A 90 -14.68 -9.36 14.13
N ALA A 91 -14.24 -10.37 14.88
CA ALA A 91 -14.47 -10.43 16.33
C ALA A 91 -13.83 -9.25 17.08
N ALA A 92 -12.63 -8.82 16.67
CA ALA A 92 -11.97 -7.65 17.24
C ALA A 92 -12.72 -6.36 16.92
N ALA A 93 -13.19 -6.20 15.68
CA ALA A 93 -13.97 -5.04 15.26
C ALA A 93 -15.29 -4.96 16.05
N GLU A 94 -16.02 -6.07 16.16
CA GLU A 94 -17.26 -6.16 16.94
C GLU A 94 -17.03 -5.81 18.42
N THR A 95 -16.01 -6.41 19.04
CA THR A 95 -15.66 -6.17 20.46
C THR A 95 -15.39 -4.69 20.74
N LEU A 96 -14.78 -3.99 19.77
CA LEU A 96 -14.40 -2.59 19.90
C LEU A 96 -15.47 -1.60 19.38
N GLY A 97 -16.59 -2.10 18.87
CA GLY A 97 -17.65 -1.28 18.25
C GLY A 97 -17.21 -0.59 16.96
N ILE A 98 -16.23 -1.16 16.26
CA ILE A 98 -15.71 -0.66 14.98
C ILE A 98 -16.55 -1.25 13.86
N ARG A 99 -17.02 -0.42 12.91
CA ARG A 99 -17.70 -0.96 11.72
C ARG A 99 -16.69 -1.65 10.81
N HIS A 100 -17.09 -2.77 10.23
CA HIS A 100 -16.29 -3.49 9.26
C HIS A 100 -16.96 -3.45 7.88
N ALA A 101 -16.17 -3.25 6.83
CA ALA A 101 -16.64 -3.29 5.46
C ALA A 101 -15.62 -4.01 4.57
N ASP A 102 -16.12 -4.96 3.79
CA ASP A 102 -15.34 -5.66 2.78
C ASP A 102 -15.46 -5.00 1.41
N PHE A 103 -14.34 -4.83 0.73
CA PHE A 103 -14.28 -4.50 -0.70
C PHE A 103 -13.24 -5.39 -1.36
N GLU A 104 -13.68 -6.52 -1.90
CA GLU A 104 -12.76 -7.49 -2.48
C GLU A 104 -12.11 -6.94 -3.76
N MET A 105 -10.78 -6.91 -3.78
CA MET A 105 -10.03 -6.62 -4.99
C MET A 105 -8.71 -7.38 -5.03
N SER A 106 -8.19 -7.57 -6.25
CA SER A 106 -6.89 -8.19 -6.50
C SER A 106 -5.86 -7.12 -6.82
N ALA A 107 -4.66 -7.23 -6.22
CA ALA A 107 -3.54 -6.37 -6.56
C ALA A 107 -3.05 -6.53 -8.01
N ARG A 108 -3.46 -7.61 -8.69
CA ARG A 108 -3.05 -7.95 -10.06
C ARG A 108 -4.12 -7.68 -11.11
N ARG A 109 -5.30 -7.19 -10.70
CA ARG A 109 -6.43 -6.91 -11.58
C ARG A 109 -6.73 -5.42 -11.53
N GLN A 110 -6.80 -4.79 -12.69
CA GLN A 110 -7.24 -3.41 -12.80
C GLN A 110 -8.73 -3.34 -12.42
N LEU A 111 -9.11 -2.37 -11.61
CA LEU A 111 -10.53 -2.10 -11.38
C LEU A 111 -11.10 -1.36 -12.59
N SER A 112 -12.34 -1.67 -12.94
CA SER A 112 -13.12 -0.81 -13.81
C SER A 112 -13.34 0.57 -13.16
N PRO A 113 -13.58 1.63 -13.95
CA PRO A 113 -13.94 2.93 -13.40
C PRO A 113 -15.13 2.88 -12.44
N GLU A 114 -16.09 1.99 -12.69
CA GLU A 114 -17.25 1.80 -11.81
C GLU A 114 -16.87 1.19 -10.45
N GLU A 115 -16.04 0.15 -10.44
CA GLU A 115 -15.51 -0.42 -9.18
C GLU A 115 -14.69 0.63 -8.40
N ALA A 116 -13.91 1.47 -9.09
CA ALA A 116 -13.15 2.54 -8.44
C ALA A 116 -14.08 3.58 -7.80
N ARG A 117 -15.18 3.97 -8.47
CA ARG A 117 -16.21 4.85 -7.90
C ARG A 117 -16.90 4.22 -6.69
N GLN A 118 -17.19 2.92 -6.74
CA GLN A 118 -17.77 2.20 -5.61
C GLN A 118 -16.84 2.21 -4.39
N LEU A 119 -15.54 2.00 -4.60
CA LEU A 119 -14.55 2.10 -3.53
C LEU A 119 -14.47 3.53 -2.96
N ILE A 120 -14.45 4.56 -3.82
CA ILE A 120 -14.50 5.96 -3.40
C ILE A 120 -15.75 6.24 -2.57
N ALA A 121 -16.93 5.80 -3.03
CA ALA A 121 -18.19 6.00 -2.35
C ALA A 121 -18.24 5.28 -0.99
N LEU A 122 -17.74 4.05 -0.92
CA LEU A 122 -17.59 3.29 0.32
C LEU A 122 -16.71 4.07 1.32
N MET A 123 -15.53 4.51 0.87
CA MET A 123 -14.63 5.31 1.70
C MET A 123 -15.27 6.63 2.11
N ALA A 124 -15.99 7.34 1.24
CA ALA A 124 -16.60 8.62 1.57
C ALA A 124 -17.71 8.48 2.62
N LYS A 125 -18.51 7.41 2.55
CA LYS A 125 -19.63 7.14 3.47
C LYS A 125 -19.17 6.55 4.82
N ALA A 126 -18.03 5.87 4.86
CA ALA A 126 -17.49 5.25 6.08
C ALA A 126 -17.25 6.29 7.19
N GLU A 127 -17.56 5.93 8.44
CA GLU A 127 -17.36 6.82 9.58
C GLU A 127 -15.86 6.97 9.88
N LYS A 128 -15.44 8.24 10.01
CA LYS A 128 -14.04 8.61 10.20
C LYS A 128 -13.67 8.57 11.67
N PRO A 129 -12.49 8.09 12.06
CA PRO A 129 -11.38 7.75 11.18
C PRO A 129 -11.44 6.30 10.68
N VAL A 130 -11.03 6.10 9.43
CA VAL A 130 -11.04 4.81 8.75
C VAL A 130 -9.65 4.18 8.75
N LEU A 131 -9.58 2.88 9.00
CA LEU A 131 -8.40 2.06 8.70
C LEU A 131 -8.64 1.29 7.41
N ILE A 132 -7.77 1.47 6.42
CA ILE A 132 -7.81 0.71 5.16
C ILE A 132 -6.64 -0.28 5.16
N HIS A 133 -6.89 -1.55 4.89
CA HIS A 133 -5.81 -2.53 4.79
C HIS A 133 -6.03 -3.55 3.67
N CYS A 134 -4.95 -4.25 3.34
CA CYS A 134 -4.98 -5.48 2.57
C CYS A 134 -3.98 -6.46 3.21
N LYS A 135 -3.41 -7.41 2.45
CA LYS A 135 -2.41 -8.32 3.00
C LYS A 135 -1.13 -7.61 3.47
N SER A 136 -0.47 -6.85 2.59
CA SER A 136 0.81 -6.17 2.85
C SER A 136 0.68 -4.67 3.13
N GLY A 137 -0.50 -4.09 2.93
CA GLY A 137 -0.69 -2.64 3.06
C GLY A 137 -0.04 -1.80 1.96
N SER A 138 0.43 -2.46 0.89
CA SER A 138 1.21 -1.83 -0.18
C SER A 138 0.35 -1.53 -1.41
N ASP A 139 -0.11 -2.56 -2.12
CA ASP A 139 -0.68 -2.40 -3.48
C ASP A 139 -2.13 -1.90 -3.44
N ARG A 140 -3.08 -2.77 -3.06
CA ARG A 140 -4.51 -2.43 -2.98
C ARG A 140 -4.77 -1.27 -2.03
N THR A 141 -4.08 -1.29 -0.89
CA THR A 141 -4.14 -0.21 0.09
C THR A 141 -3.54 1.09 -0.45
N GLY A 142 -2.47 1.01 -1.25
CA GLY A 142 -1.88 2.17 -1.92
C GLY A 142 -2.87 2.81 -2.89
N LEU A 143 -3.52 2.00 -3.74
CA LEU A 143 -4.57 2.48 -4.64
C LEU A 143 -5.73 3.11 -3.87
N ALA A 144 -6.27 2.43 -2.85
CA ALA A 144 -7.36 3.00 -2.05
C ALA A 144 -6.97 4.33 -1.37
N ALA A 145 -5.75 4.42 -0.83
CA ALA A 145 -5.23 5.66 -0.25
C ALA A 145 -5.04 6.77 -1.31
N ALA A 146 -4.55 6.44 -2.51
CA ALA A 146 -4.43 7.38 -3.63
C ALA A 146 -5.81 7.93 -4.03
N LEU A 147 -6.79 7.04 -4.20
CA LEU A 147 -8.18 7.40 -4.49
C LEU A 147 -8.78 8.26 -3.38
N TYR A 148 -8.50 7.97 -2.11
CA TYR A 148 -8.94 8.80 -1.00
C TYR A 148 -8.37 10.22 -1.12
N VAL A 149 -7.05 10.34 -1.31
CA VAL A 149 -6.37 11.64 -1.41
C VAL A 149 -6.91 12.44 -2.59
N ALA A 150 -7.11 11.81 -3.74
CA ALA A 150 -7.57 12.49 -4.94
C ALA A 150 -9.07 12.83 -4.89
N ALA A 151 -9.92 11.83 -4.65
CA ALA A 151 -11.36 11.98 -4.80
C ALA A 151 -12.03 12.64 -3.60
N ILE A 152 -11.58 12.33 -2.38
CA ILE A 152 -12.22 12.74 -1.12
C ILE A 152 -11.49 13.95 -0.51
N ALA A 153 -10.17 13.85 -0.34
CA ALA A 153 -9.38 14.93 0.24
C ALA A 153 -9.06 16.07 -0.74
N LYS A 154 -9.35 15.88 -2.04
CA LYS A 154 -9.06 16.85 -3.13
C LYS A 154 -7.60 17.33 -3.10
N GLY A 155 -6.68 16.41 -2.83
CA GLY A 155 -5.25 16.65 -2.89
C GLY A 155 -4.74 16.80 -4.33
N SER A 156 -3.47 17.14 -4.50
CA SER A 156 -2.81 17.12 -5.80
C SER A 156 -2.57 15.68 -6.26
N GLU A 157 -2.55 15.43 -7.57
CA GLU A 157 -2.18 14.17 -8.22
C GLU A 157 -0.91 13.54 -7.61
N SER A 158 0.18 14.31 -7.57
CA SER A 158 1.44 13.87 -6.98
C SER A 158 1.35 13.42 -5.51
N LYS A 159 0.41 13.95 -4.71
CA LYS A 159 0.15 13.49 -3.33
C LYS A 159 -0.59 12.15 -3.32
N ALA A 160 -1.51 11.95 -4.27
CA ALA A 160 -2.25 10.71 -4.43
C ALA A 160 -1.33 9.59 -4.94
N GLU A 161 -0.60 9.81 -6.02
CA GLU A 161 0.34 8.83 -6.59
C GLU A 161 1.41 8.39 -5.59
N ARG A 162 1.90 9.31 -4.73
CA ARG A 162 2.86 8.95 -3.67
C ARG A 162 2.34 7.88 -2.70
N GLN A 163 1.03 7.66 -2.61
CA GLN A 163 0.45 6.56 -1.84
C GLN A 163 0.75 5.18 -2.45
N MET A 164 1.12 5.12 -3.73
CA MET A 164 1.57 3.92 -4.44
C MET A 164 3.09 3.98 -4.67
N SER A 165 3.86 4.14 -3.59
CA SER A 165 5.32 4.23 -3.68
C SER A 165 6.04 3.14 -2.88
N ILE A 166 7.34 2.98 -3.18
CA ILE A 166 8.25 2.06 -2.48
C ILE A 166 8.32 2.39 -0.98
N ALA A 167 8.03 3.63 -0.58
CA ALA A 167 7.92 4.01 0.82
C ALA A 167 6.89 3.13 1.57
N TYR A 168 5.85 2.67 0.88
CA TYR A 168 4.83 1.76 1.42
C TYR A 168 4.98 0.32 0.93
N GLY A 169 6.12 -0.01 0.31
CA GLY A 169 6.45 -1.33 -0.22
C GLY A 169 5.78 -1.66 -1.56
N HIS A 170 5.24 -0.66 -2.25
CA HIS A 170 4.61 -0.83 -3.55
C HIS A 170 5.63 -0.71 -4.69
N PHE A 171 5.56 -1.60 -5.68
CA PHE A 171 6.44 -1.67 -6.84
C PHE A 171 5.63 -1.70 -8.15
N GLY A 172 5.04 -0.55 -8.51
CA GLY A 172 4.18 -0.37 -9.68
C GLY A 172 4.93 0.05 -10.94
N PHE A 173 5.74 -0.85 -11.50
CA PHE A 173 6.40 -0.62 -12.80
C PHE A 173 5.78 -1.52 -13.88
N PRO A 174 5.86 -1.20 -15.18
CA PRO A 174 5.09 -1.89 -16.24
C PRO A 174 5.23 -3.41 -16.34
N LEU A 175 6.33 -3.98 -15.83
CA LEU A 175 6.58 -5.42 -15.80
C LEU A 175 6.11 -6.10 -14.49
N SER A 176 5.69 -5.32 -13.51
CA SER A 176 5.16 -5.82 -12.24
C SER A 176 3.69 -6.23 -12.40
N PRO A 177 3.28 -7.39 -11.86
CA PRO A 177 1.87 -7.75 -11.78
C PRO A 177 1.02 -6.71 -11.03
N THR A 178 1.63 -5.91 -10.16
CA THR A 178 0.92 -4.88 -9.38
C THR A 178 0.69 -3.58 -10.15
N TYR A 179 1.21 -3.46 -11.38
CA TYR A 179 0.98 -2.32 -12.28
C TYR A 179 -0.50 -2.10 -12.63
N ALA A 180 -1.33 -3.10 -12.35
CA ALA A 180 -2.77 -2.97 -12.38
C ALA A 180 -3.31 -1.83 -11.48
N MET A 181 -2.60 -1.49 -10.39
CA MET A 181 -3.00 -0.41 -9.48
C MET A 181 -2.80 0.96 -10.12
N GLU A 182 -1.63 1.20 -10.74
CA GLU A 182 -1.34 2.41 -11.51
C GLU A 182 -2.36 2.59 -12.62
N ARG A 183 -2.56 1.55 -13.44
CA ARG A 183 -3.55 1.57 -14.54
C ARG A 183 -4.98 1.85 -14.05
N THR A 184 -5.31 1.46 -12.83
CA THR A 184 -6.62 1.77 -12.25
C THR A 184 -6.72 3.25 -11.93
N PHE A 185 -5.68 3.82 -11.33
CA PHE A 185 -5.64 5.24 -11.00
C PHE A 185 -5.65 6.11 -12.28
N GLU A 186 -4.73 5.83 -13.22
CA GLU A 186 -4.64 6.47 -14.54
C GLU A 186 -5.98 6.48 -15.27
N ALA A 187 -6.72 5.37 -15.24
CA ALA A 187 -8.00 5.24 -15.94
C ALA A 187 -9.10 6.18 -15.43
N ILE A 188 -8.94 6.78 -14.25
CA ILE A 188 -9.92 7.70 -13.66
C ILE A 188 -9.36 9.10 -13.36
N GLU A 189 -8.09 9.39 -13.66
CA GLU A 189 -7.44 10.69 -13.40
C GLU A 189 -8.23 11.87 -13.97
N ALA A 190 -8.71 11.72 -15.21
CA ALA A 190 -9.54 12.73 -15.85
C ALA A 190 -10.85 13.00 -15.08
N GLU A 191 -11.49 11.96 -14.52
CA GLU A 191 -12.68 12.11 -13.67
C GLU A 191 -12.35 12.79 -12.33
N LEU A 192 -11.12 12.61 -11.84
CA LEU A 192 -10.61 13.22 -10.61
C LEU A 192 -10.18 14.69 -10.81
N GLY A 193 -10.19 15.19 -12.04
CA GLY A 193 -9.81 16.57 -12.37
C GLY A 193 -8.30 16.75 -12.61
N TYR A 194 -7.56 15.67 -12.82
CA TYR A 194 -6.18 15.72 -13.28
C TYR A 194 -6.18 15.63 -14.80
N THR A 195 -5.89 16.76 -15.45
CA THR A 195 -5.84 16.86 -16.91
C THR A 195 -4.41 17.23 -17.32
N GLY A 196 -3.64 16.26 -17.81
CA GLY A 196 -2.33 16.51 -18.44
C GLY A 196 -1.17 15.62 -18.05
N SER A 197 -1.41 14.41 -17.53
CA SER A 197 -0.42 13.36 -17.31
C SER A 197 -0.09 12.58 -18.59
#